data_AF-A0A916NB52-F1
#
_entry.id   AF-A0A916NB52-F1
#
_cell.length_a   1.000
_cell.length_b   1.000
_cell.length_c   1.000
_cell.angle_alpha   90.00
_cell.angle_beta   90.00
_cell.angle_gamma   90.00
#
_symmetry.space_group_name_H-M   'P 1'
#
loop_
_entity.id
_entity.type
_entity.pdbx_description
1 polymer ?
#
loop_
_entity_poly.entity_id
_entity_poly.type
_entity_poly.pdbx_seq_one_letter_code
_entity_poly.pdbx_strand_id
1 'polypeptide(L)'
;MDAGKMIVETCSDLMQGIAEQENVPTQNVGIRIDLESQKAKPVLSVFDKAKFLRRIYIKEMAKASGVGAMSGLISMSIRKIVKSIFDYGVTQYELATTTQMFLLIHLKPEKDEMQLSTAIALYIKGQMKECKLLADILAQAQNG
;
A
#
# COMPACT_ATOMS: atom_id res chain seq x y z
N MET A 1 9.74 -13.91 14.68
CA MET A 1 9.38 -12.60 14.09
C MET A 1 8.14 -12.80 13.27
N ASP A 2 7.12 -11.99 13.54
CA ASP A 2 5.82 -12.14 12.92
C ASP A 2 5.81 -11.51 11.51
N ALA A 3 5.39 -12.27 10.50
CA ALA A 3 5.42 -11.83 9.10
C ALA A 3 4.60 -10.56 8.86
N GLY A 4 3.53 -10.37 9.65
CA GLY A 4 2.74 -9.14 9.62
C GLY A 4 3.55 -7.91 10.04
N LYS A 5 4.25 -8.00 11.17
CA LYS A 5 5.09 -6.89 11.66
C LYS A 5 6.14 -6.46 10.63
N MET A 6 6.79 -7.43 9.98
CA MET A 6 7.77 -7.16 8.90
C MET A 6 7.16 -6.42 7.71
N ILE A 7 5.90 -6.68 7.36
CA ILE A 7 5.19 -5.98 6.27
C ILE A 7 4.91 -4.52 6.65
N VAL A 8 4.45 -4.27 7.89
CA VAL A 8 4.23 -2.91 8.38
C VAL A 8 5.51 -2.09 8.35
N GLU A 9 6.59 -2.64 8.92
CA GLU A 9 7.92 -2.01 8.94
C GLU A 9 8.42 -1.75 7.52
N THR A 10 8.31 -2.73 6.62
CA THR A 10 8.70 -2.58 5.20
C THR A 10 7.97 -1.43 4.52
N CYS A 11 6.67 -1.27 4.78
CA CYS A 11 5.91 -0.16 4.22
C CYS A 11 6.34 1.19 4.82
N SER A 12 6.56 1.26 6.13
CA SER A 12 7.03 2.48 6.78
C SER A 12 8.42 2.90 6.27
N ASP A 13 9.37 1.96 6.18
CA ASP A 13 10.74 2.20 5.67
C ASP A 13 10.72 2.67 4.21
N LEU A 14 9.86 2.07 3.39
CA LEU A 14 9.67 2.49 2.01
C LEU A 14 9.18 3.94 1.93
N MET A 15 8.18 4.30 2.74
CA MET A 15 7.63 5.66 2.75
C MET A 15 8.69 6.67 3.15
N GLN A 16 9.49 6.35 4.17
CA GLN A 16 10.62 7.18 4.61
C GLN A 16 11.69 7.30 3.53
N GLY A 17 12.13 6.19 2.94
CA GLY A 17 13.16 6.22 1.89
C GLY A 17 12.72 6.98 0.64
N ILE A 18 11.43 6.92 0.29
CA ILE A 18 10.85 7.76 -0.78
C ILE A 18 10.86 9.23 -0.38
N ALA A 19 10.45 9.57 0.85
CA ALA A 19 10.43 10.95 1.33
C ALA A 19 11.82 11.59 1.26
N GLU A 20 12.86 10.86 1.68
CA GLU A 20 14.25 11.27 1.63
C GLU A 20 14.74 11.44 0.18
N GLN A 21 14.46 10.47 -0.70
CA GLN A 21 14.85 10.52 -2.11
C GLN A 21 14.23 11.71 -2.87
N GLU A 22 12.97 12.01 -2.57
CA GLU A 22 12.20 13.05 -3.26
C GLU A 22 12.28 14.42 -2.55
N ASN A 23 12.97 14.50 -1.41
CA ASN A 23 13.09 15.68 -0.55
C ASN A 23 11.73 16.30 -0.18
N VAL A 24 10.82 15.46 0.32
CA VAL A 24 9.48 15.87 0.77
C VAL A 24 9.21 15.37 2.19
N PRO A 25 8.32 16.01 2.96
CA PRO A 25 7.93 15.51 4.27
C PRO A 25 7.28 14.12 4.16
N THR A 26 7.70 13.17 5.00
CA THR A 26 7.20 11.78 4.96
C THR A 26 5.67 11.68 5.08
N GLN A 27 5.04 12.56 5.87
CA GLN A 27 3.59 12.62 6.02
C GLN A 27 2.84 13.01 4.73
N ASN A 28 3.53 13.60 3.75
CA ASN A 28 2.93 13.96 2.46
C ASN A 28 3.05 12.84 1.44
N VAL A 29 3.90 11.84 1.67
CA VAL A 29 4.11 10.76 0.71
C VAL A 29 2.85 9.89 0.66
N GLY A 30 2.42 9.56 -0.54
CA GLY A 30 1.38 8.58 -0.81
C GLY A 30 1.79 7.63 -1.93
N ILE A 31 1.51 6.34 -1.78
CA ILE A 31 1.70 5.34 -2.83
C ILE A 31 0.33 4.87 -3.29
N ARG A 32 -0.05 5.26 -4.50
CA ARG A 32 -1.25 4.76 -5.17
C ARG A 32 -0.93 3.44 -5.86
N ILE A 33 -1.77 2.45 -5.66
CA ILE A 33 -1.71 1.15 -6.32
C ILE A 33 -2.94 0.99 -7.20
N ASP A 34 -2.70 0.88 -8.50
CA ASP A 34 -3.71 0.66 -9.53
C ASP A 34 -3.61 -0.76 -10.10
N LEU A 35 -4.72 -1.28 -10.60
CA LEU A 35 -4.77 -2.55 -11.31
C LEU A 35 -5.62 -2.38 -12.58
N GLU A 36 -4.99 -2.44 -13.75
CA GLU A 36 -5.68 -2.22 -15.04
C GLU A 36 -6.71 -3.32 -15.36
N SER A 37 -6.45 -4.55 -14.92
CA SER A 37 -7.39 -5.68 -14.99
C SER A 37 -7.03 -6.72 -13.94
N GLN A 38 -7.93 -7.65 -13.63
CA GLN A 38 -7.66 -8.74 -12.67
C GLN A 38 -6.45 -9.62 -13.04
N LYS A 39 -5.98 -9.59 -14.30
CA LYS A 39 -4.80 -10.34 -14.77
C LYS A 39 -3.54 -9.48 -14.85
N ALA A 40 -3.67 -8.16 -14.69
CA ALA A 40 -2.55 -7.22 -14.79
C ALA A 40 -1.62 -7.30 -13.57
N LYS A 41 -0.42 -6.72 -13.71
CA LYS A 41 0.46 -6.47 -12.57
C LYS A 41 0.03 -5.14 -11.92
N PRO A 42 0.10 -5.01 -10.59
CA PRO A 42 -0.16 -3.73 -9.94
C PRO A 42 0.82 -2.66 -10.43
N VAL A 43 0.31 -1.46 -10.67
CA VAL A 43 1.10 -0.26 -10.99
C VAL A 43 1.16 0.59 -9.74
N LEU A 44 2.37 0.97 -9.32
CA LEU A 44 2.58 1.77 -8.13
C LEU A 44 3.06 3.16 -8.54
N SER A 45 2.38 4.18 -8.05
CA SER A 45 2.66 5.58 -8.33
C SER A 45 2.83 6.36 -7.04
N VAL A 46 3.89 7.15 -6.95
CA VAL A 46 4.25 7.93 -5.76
C VAL A 46 3.78 9.37 -5.94
N PHE A 47 3.24 9.93 -4.86
CA PHE A 47 2.74 11.30 -4.80
C PHE A 47 3.29 12.04 -3.59
N ASP A 48 3.53 13.34 -3.77
CA ASP A 48 3.57 14.34 -2.69
C ASP A 48 2.21 15.02 -2.64
N LYS A 49 1.39 14.66 -1.65
CA LYS A 49 -0.04 15.00 -1.59
C LYS A 49 -0.76 14.55 -2.87
N ALA A 50 -1.09 15.48 -3.76
CA ALA A 50 -1.75 15.22 -5.04
C ALA A 50 -0.79 15.32 -6.24
N LYS A 51 0.46 15.72 -6.03
CA LYS A 51 1.46 15.88 -7.10
C LYS A 51 2.13 14.54 -7.39
N PHE A 52 1.96 14.04 -8.61
CA PHE A 52 2.67 12.85 -9.07
C PHE A 52 4.19 13.10 -9.10
N LEU A 53 4.95 12.19 -8.51
CA LEU A 53 6.42 12.22 -8.50
C LEU A 53 6.98 11.24 -9.53
N ARG A 54 6.74 9.94 -9.33
CA ARG A 54 7.20 8.88 -10.22
C ARG A 54 6.43 7.59 -10.06
N ARG A 55 6.67 6.65 -10.96
CA ARG A 55 6.27 5.24 -10.81
C ARG A 55 7.35 4.46 -10.09
N ILE A 56 6.93 3.49 -9.29
CA ILE A 56 7.81 2.52 -8.65
C ILE A 56 7.35 1.10 -8.95
N TYR A 57 8.24 0.15 -8.78
CA TYR A 57 7.93 -1.27 -8.96
C TYR A 57 7.84 -1.97 -7.60
N ILE A 58 7.03 -3.02 -7.49
CA ILE A 58 6.94 -3.82 -6.24
C ILE A 58 8.33 -4.29 -5.76
N LYS A 59 9.24 -4.62 -6.70
CA LYS A 59 10.63 -5.00 -6.38
C LYS A 59 11.41 -3.90 -5.63
N GLU A 60 11.04 -2.63 -5.79
CA GLU A 60 11.66 -1.49 -5.12
C GLU A 60 11.14 -1.37 -3.69
N MET A 61 9.86 -1.70 -3.45
CA MET A 61 9.33 -1.84 -2.08
C MET A 61 10.13 -2.87 -1.27
N ALA A 62 10.47 -3.99 -1.92
CA ALA A 62 11.15 -5.11 -1.30
C ALA A 62 12.67 -4.89 -1.11
N LYS A 63 13.26 -3.91 -1.82
CA LYS A 63 14.65 -3.49 -1.63
C LYS A 63 14.80 -2.50 -0.47
N ALA A 64 13.80 -1.64 -0.27
CA ALA A 64 13.80 -0.65 0.80
C ALA A 64 13.87 -1.28 2.20
N SER A 65 13.36 -2.51 2.36
CA SER A 65 13.33 -3.23 3.63
C SER A 65 14.61 -4.03 3.98
N GLY A 66 15.70 -3.90 3.22
CA GLY A 66 16.98 -4.55 3.53
C GLY A 66 16.99 -6.09 3.41
N VAL A 67 15.85 -6.71 3.09
CA VAL A 67 15.66 -8.18 3.02
C VAL A 67 15.94 -8.72 1.62
N GLY A 68 17.16 -8.47 1.11
CA GLY A 68 17.57 -8.82 -0.25
C GLY A 68 17.21 -10.25 -0.69
N ALA A 69 17.35 -11.23 0.22
CA ALA A 69 17.01 -12.64 -0.03
C ALA A 69 15.50 -12.96 0.00
N MET A 70 14.68 -12.20 0.74
CA MET A 70 13.22 -12.42 0.83
C MET A 70 12.42 -11.48 -0.09
N SER A 71 13.11 -10.61 -0.82
CA SER A 71 12.49 -9.60 -1.67
C SER A 71 11.48 -10.18 -2.69
N GLY A 72 11.78 -11.36 -3.23
CA GLY A 72 10.89 -12.09 -4.13
C GLY A 72 9.60 -12.59 -3.46
N LEU A 73 9.71 -13.17 -2.25
CA LEU A 73 8.56 -13.66 -1.48
C LEU A 73 7.64 -12.53 -1.07
N ILE A 74 8.21 -11.43 -0.56
CA ILE A 74 7.47 -10.23 -0.17
C ILE A 74 6.75 -9.63 -1.38
N SER A 75 7.45 -9.55 -2.52
CA SER A 75 6.86 -9.04 -3.77
C SER A 75 5.66 -9.90 -4.24
N MET A 76 5.74 -11.22 -4.11
CA MET A 76 4.65 -12.13 -4.46
C MET A 76 3.48 -11.99 -3.49
N SER A 77 3.73 -11.91 -2.19
CA SER A 77 2.70 -11.73 -1.16
C SER A 77 1.96 -10.41 -1.35
N ILE A 78 2.68 -9.29 -1.54
CA ILE A 78 2.06 -7.97 -1.82
C ILE A 78 1.17 -8.06 -3.06
N ARG A 79 1.66 -8.68 -4.15
CA ARG A 79 0.85 -8.81 -5.37
C ARG A 79 -0.42 -9.62 -5.13
N LYS A 80 -0.34 -10.73 -4.38
CA LYS A 80 -1.50 -11.56 -4.04
C LYS A 80 -2.51 -10.77 -3.20
N ILE A 81 -2.05 -10.06 -2.16
CA ILE A 81 -2.90 -9.23 -1.30
C ILE A 81 -3.61 -8.15 -2.12
N VAL A 82 -2.86 -7.38 -2.92
CA VAL A 82 -3.44 -6.36 -3.80
C VAL A 82 -4.49 -6.98 -4.71
N LYS A 83 -4.16 -8.09 -5.39
CA LYS A 83 -5.12 -8.75 -6.28
C LYS A 83 -6.38 -9.19 -5.54
N SER A 84 -6.27 -9.82 -4.38
CA SER A 84 -7.41 -10.25 -3.58
C SER A 84 -8.30 -9.07 -3.16
N ILE A 85 -7.71 -7.94 -2.78
CA ILE A 85 -8.47 -6.73 -2.44
C ILE A 85 -9.22 -6.20 -3.67
N PHE A 86 -8.59 -6.20 -4.84
CA PHE A 86 -9.24 -5.79 -6.09
C PHE A 86 -10.36 -6.75 -6.52
N ASP A 87 -10.14 -8.05 -6.42
CA ASP A 87 -11.16 -9.06 -6.78
C ASP A 87 -12.36 -9.00 -5.82
N TYR A 88 -12.10 -8.83 -4.52
CA TYR A 88 -13.14 -8.56 -3.52
C TYR A 88 -13.88 -7.26 -3.83
N GLY A 89 -13.16 -6.17 -4.07
CA GLY A 89 -13.75 -4.85 -4.32
C GLY A 89 -14.63 -4.81 -5.59
N VAL A 90 -14.19 -5.46 -6.67
CA VAL A 90 -15.01 -5.58 -7.89
C VAL A 90 -16.32 -6.32 -7.62
N THR A 91 -16.27 -7.40 -6.85
CA THR A 91 -17.44 -8.22 -6.54
C THR A 91 -18.38 -7.51 -5.55
N GLN A 92 -17.84 -7.04 -4.44
CA GLN A 92 -18.61 -6.43 -3.34
C GLN A 92 -19.31 -5.12 -3.74
N TYR A 93 -18.70 -4.36 -4.65
CA TYR A 93 -19.21 -3.05 -5.07
C TYR A 93 -19.77 -3.04 -6.50
N GLU A 94 -19.98 -4.22 -7.10
CA GLU A 94 -20.55 -4.40 -8.44
C GLU A 94 -19.86 -3.53 -9.51
N LEU A 95 -18.52 -3.52 -9.49
CA LEU A 95 -17.74 -2.68 -10.40
C LEU A 95 -17.59 -3.37 -11.75
N ALA A 96 -17.80 -2.63 -12.84
CA ALA A 96 -17.54 -3.16 -14.19
C ALA A 96 -16.06 -3.52 -14.41
N THR A 97 -15.13 -2.80 -13.76
CA THR A 97 -13.69 -2.95 -13.96
C THR A 97 -12.90 -2.54 -12.71
N THR A 98 -11.68 -3.09 -12.58
CA THR A 98 -10.72 -2.72 -11.54
C THR A 98 -10.22 -1.27 -11.65
N THR A 99 -10.34 -0.63 -12.82
CA THR A 99 -9.94 0.77 -13.03
C THR A 99 -10.79 1.78 -12.28
N GLN A 100 -11.96 1.36 -11.79
CA GLN A 100 -12.83 2.20 -10.95
C GLN A 100 -12.40 2.20 -9.48
N MET A 101 -11.33 1.50 -9.13
CA MET A 101 -10.80 1.44 -7.78
C MET A 101 -9.29 1.58 -7.74
N PHE A 102 -8.78 2.09 -6.63
CA PHE A 102 -7.35 2.09 -6.32
C PHE A 102 -7.13 1.97 -4.82
N LEU A 103 -5.93 1.52 -4.45
CA LEU A 103 -5.47 1.55 -3.06
C LEU A 103 -4.52 2.71 -2.86
N LEU A 104 -4.57 3.35 -1.70
CA LEU A 104 -3.62 4.37 -1.30
C LEU A 104 -2.94 3.93 -0.01
N ILE A 105 -1.64 3.72 -0.07
CA ILE A 105 -0.80 3.59 1.12
C ILE A 105 -0.34 5.00 1.51
N HIS A 106 -0.59 5.37 2.76
CA HIS A 106 -0.19 6.68 3.28
C HIS A 106 0.06 6.59 4.79
N LEU A 107 0.72 7.61 5.34
CA LEU A 107 0.84 7.76 6.78
C LEU A 107 -0.40 8.45 7.35
N LYS A 108 -0.85 7.99 8.52
CA LYS A 108 -1.95 8.59 9.27
C LYS A 108 -1.51 8.78 10.73
N PRO A 109 -1.85 9.92 11.37
CA PRO A 109 -1.67 10.07 12.81
C PRO A 109 -2.46 9.01 13.56
N GLU A 110 -1.86 8.40 14.58
CA GLU A 110 -2.63 7.63 15.55
C GLU A 110 -3.47 8.57 16.42
N LYS A 111 -4.58 8.07 16.97
CA LYS A 111 -5.64 8.90 17.58
C LYS A 111 -5.15 9.81 18.71
N ASP A 112 -4.02 9.49 19.35
CA ASP A 112 -3.51 10.21 20.53
C ASP A 112 -2.00 10.54 20.50
N GLU A 113 -1.29 10.31 19.40
CA GLU A 113 0.17 10.54 19.36
C GLU A 113 0.63 11.25 18.08
N MET A 114 1.72 12.03 18.19
CA MET A 114 2.48 12.55 17.03
C MET A 114 3.10 11.44 16.17
N GLN A 115 2.88 10.18 16.54
CA GLN A 115 3.34 9.01 15.80
C GLN A 115 2.49 8.78 14.54
N LEU A 116 3.19 8.63 13.42
CA LEU A 116 2.60 8.32 12.13
C LEU A 116 2.63 6.81 11.89
N SER A 117 1.47 6.25 11.54
CA SER A 117 1.32 4.83 11.22
C SER A 117 0.88 4.61 9.79
N THR A 118 1.39 3.54 9.19
CA THR A 118 1.06 3.16 7.81
C THR A 118 -0.39 2.69 7.74
N ALA A 119 -1.17 3.37 6.91
CA ALA A 119 -2.56 3.06 6.60
C ALA A 119 -2.72 2.66 5.14
N ILE A 120 -3.72 1.83 4.87
CA ILE A 120 -4.21 1.52 3.53
C ILE A 120 -5.65 2.02 3.42
N ALA A 121 -5.90 2.86 2.42
CA ALA A 121 -7.23 3.33 2.06
C ALA A 121 -7.68 2.74 0.71
N LEU A 122 -8.93 2.28 0.66
CA LEU A 122 -9.61 1.83 -0.55
C LEU A 122 -10.44 2.99 -1.12
N TYR A 123 -10.18 3.33 -2.38
CA TYR A 123 -10.97 4.29 -3.12
C TYR A 123 -11.78 3.60 -4.22
N ILE A 124 -13.03 4.00 -4.36
CA ILE A 124 -13.95 3.54 -5.41
C ILE A 124 -14.59 4.77 -6.05
N LYS A 125 -14.47 4.89 -7.38
CA LYS A 125 -14.98 6.03 -8.17
C LYS A 125 -14.57 7.39 -7.59
N GLY A 126 -13.32 7.47 -7.10
CA GLY A 126 -12.75 8.67 -6.48
C GLY A 126 -13.16 8.94 -5.03
N GLN A 127 -14.00 8.10 -4.43
CA GLN A 127 -14.42 8.25 -3.03
C GLN A 127 -13.72 7.21 -2.15
N MET A 128 -13.19 7.65 -1.01
CA MET A 128 -12.69 6.74 0.01
C MET A 128 -13.85 5.94 0.61
N LYS A 129 -13.74 4.62 0.62
CA LYS A 129 -14.73 3.70 1.20
C LYS A 129 -14.27 3.12 2.53
N GLU A 130 -13.00 2.72 2.59
CA GLU A 130 -12.40 2.15 3.78
C GLU A 130 -11.00 2.72 3.98
N CYS A 131 -10.58 2.84 5.24
CA CYS A 131 -9.23 3.20 5.62
C CYS A 131 -8.90 2.48 6.92
N LYS A 132 -7.88 1.62 6.91
CA LYS A 132 -7.45 0.84 8.08
C LYS A 132 -5.95 0.99 8.26
N LEU A 133 -5.50 0.90 9.51
CA LEU A 133 -4.06 0.77 9.79
C LEU A 133 -3.60 -0.59 9.28
N LEU A 134 -2.41 -0.65 8.70
CA LEU A 134 -1.86 -1.89 8.16
C LEU A 134 -1.68 -2.95 9.26
N ALA A 135 -1.31 -2.53 10.47
CA ALA A 135 -1.24 -3.39 11.64
C ALA A 135 -2.58 -4.07 11.95
N ASP A 136 -3.70 -3.34 11.91
CA ASP A 136 -5.04 -3.89 12.17
C ASP A 136 -5.46 -4.92 11.13
N ILE A 137 -5.15 -4.66 9.85
CA ILE A 137 -5.45 -5.60 8.75
C ILE A 137 -4.72 -6.92 8.97
N LEU A 138 -3.45 -6.86 9.38
CA LEU A 138 -2.61 -8.04 9.56
C LEU A 138 -2.98 -8.84 10.81
N ALA A 139 -3.34 -8.17 11.91
CA ALA A 139 -3.86 -8.82 13.10
C ALA A 139 -5.17 -9.59 12.83
N GLN A 140 -6.04 -9.06 11.97
CA GLN A 140 -7.27 -9.76 11.55
C GLN A 140 -6.98 -10.99 10.70
N ALA A 141 -5.98 -10.93 9.81
CA ALA A 141 -5.62 -12.04 8.93
C ALA A 141 -4.92 -13.21 9.63
N GLN A 142 -4.42 -13.03 10.85
CA GLN A 142 -3.77 -14.09 11.64
C GLN A 142 -4.74 -14.86 12.54
N ASN A 143 -5.93 -14.30 12.80
CA ASN A 143 -6.94 -14.85 13.69
C ASN A 143 -8.11 -15.52 12.94
N GLY A 144 -8.04 -15.61 11.61
CA GLY A 144 -9.03 -16.27 10.75
C GLY A 144 -8.39 -17.33 9.87
#